data_AF-A0A3R6DCX0-F1
#
_entry.id   AF-A0A3R6DCX0-F1
#
_cell.length_a   1.000
_cell.length_b   1.000
_cell.length_c   1.000
_cell.angle_alpha   90.00
_cell.angle_beta   90.00
_cell.angle_gamma   90.00
#
_symmetry.space_group_name_H-M   'P 1'
#
loop_
_entity.id
_entity.type
_entity.pdbx_description
1 polymer ?
#
loop_
_entity_poly.entity_id
_entity_poly.type
_entity_poly.pdbx_seq_one_letter_code
_entity_poly.pdbx_strand_id
1 'polypeptide(L)'
;MAAKITLVAILIFSMVIPFLGYYLGQKKEKSFKASLAVNLVLFFGTVVVADMLLFSGHIYAASDTAASAAEGWRYMAAALSTGLSCIGAGVAVASAASAAIGALSEDSGIMGKALIFVALAESIALYGLLISFSILG
;
A
#
# COMPACT_ATOMS: atom_id res chain seq x y z
N MET A 1 -11.69 -3.04 22.69
CA MET A 1 -10.89 -1.85 22.34
C MET A 1 -9.39 -2.14 22.40
N ALA A 2 -8.88 -2.74 23.49
CA ALA A 2 -7.47 -3.15 23.60
C ALA A 2 -6.97 -4.01 22.42
N ALA A 3 -7.67 -5.08 22.04
CA ALA A 3 -7.26 -5.94 20.92
C ALA A 3 -7.14 -5.21 19.57
N LYS A 4 -8.01 -4.23 19.29
CA LYS A 4 -7.95 -3.43 18.06
C LYS A 4 -6.71 -2.53 18.05
N ILE A 5 -6.39 -1.92 19.18
CA ILE A 5 -5.19 -1.08 19.34
C ILE A 5 -3.92 -1.92 19.21
N THR A 6 -3.88 -3.11 19.82
CA THR A 6 -2.76 -4.04 19.71
C THR A 6 -2.54 -4.51 18.27
N LEU A 7 -3.61 -4.84 17.53
CA LEU A 7 -3.52 -5.23 16.12
C LEU A 7 -3.01 -4.10 15.22
N VAL A 8 -3.51 -2.88 15.41
CA VAL A 8 -3.02 -1.70 14.68
C VAL A 8 -1.55 -1.43 14.98
N ALA A 9 -1.12 -1.57 16.24
CA ALA A 9 0.28 -1.43 16.62
C ALA A 9 1.16 -2.49 15.95
N ILE A 10 0.75 -3.77 15.94
CA ILE A 10 1.48 -4.86 15.27
C ILE A 10 1.62 -4.59 13.76
N LEU A 11 0.55 -4.12 13.11
CA LEU A 11 0.57 -3.76 11.69
C LEU A 11 1.58 -2.65 11.39
N ILE A 12 1.61 -1.60 12.20
CA ILE A 12 2.56 -0.50 12.06
C ILE A 12 4.00 -0.98 12.30
N PHE A 13 4.25 -1.75 13.36
CA PHE A 13 5.58 -2.28 13.66
C PHE A 13 6.09 -3.25 12.57
N SER A 14 5.21 -4.07 11.99
CA SER A 14 5.51 -4.94 10.85
C SER A 14 6.02 -4.16 9.64
N MET A 15 5.51 -2.96 9.41
CA MET A 15 5.93 -2.09 8.31
C MET A 15 7.30 -1.43 8.59
N VAL A 16 7.54 -1.02 9.84
CA VAL A 16 8.70 -0.19 10.22
C VAL A 16 9.97 -1.03 10.48
N ILE A 17 9.85 -2.17 11.16
CA ILE A 17 11.00 -2.99 11.61
C ILE A 17 11.90 -3.44 10.45
N PRO A 18 11.37 -3.97 9.32
CA PRO A 18 12.20 -4.42 8.21
C PRO A 18 12.92 -3.27 7.50
N PHE A 19 12.28 -2.10 7.46
CA PHE A 19 12.82 -0.88 6.86
C PHE A 19 13.95 -0.28 7.71
N LEU A 20 13.79 -0.30 9.04
CA LEU A 20 14.85 0.07 9.98
C LEU A 20 16.03 -0.91 9.88
N GLY A 21 15.75 -2.22 9.85
CA GLY A 21 16.79 -3.25 9.68
C GLY A 21 17.59 -3.07 8.38
N TYR A 22 16.94 -2.68 7.28
CA TYR A 22 17.61 -2.33 6.03
C TYR A 22 18.52 -1.10 6.17
N TYR A 23 18.02 -0.04 6.80
CA TYR A 23 18.74 1.22 6.96
C TYR A 23 19.98 1.08 7.87
N LEU A 24 19.88 0.26 8.92
CA LEU A 24 20.96 -0.01 9.88
C LEU A 24 21.93 -1.12 9.43
N GLY A 25 21.54 -2.00 8.49
CA GLY A 25 22.18 -3.31 8.25
C GLY A 25 23.04 -3.48 6.99
N GLN A 26 23.52 -2.40 6.37
CA GLN A 26 24.34 -2.34 5.14
C GLN A 26 23.57 -2.09 3.82
N LYS A 27 24.00 -1.01 3.14
CA LYS A 27 23.57 -0.56 1.81
C LYS A 27 24.12 -1.44 0.69
N LYS A 28 23.71 -2.71 0.62
CA LYS A 28 23.93 -3.55 -0.56
C LYS A 28 22.62 -3.69 -1.33
N GLU A 29 22.67 -3.57 -2.65
CA GLU A 29 21.51 -3.65 -3.55
C GLU A 29 20.70 -4.95 -3.38
N LYS A 30 21.38 -6.06 -3.07
CA LYS A 30 20.75 -7.35 -2.72
C LYS A 30 19.96 -7.31 -1.41
N SER A 31 20.37 -6.48 -0.46
CA SER A 31 19.69 -6.30 0.83
C SER A 31 18.33 -5.59 0.67
N PHE A 32 18.20 -4.68 -0.30
CA PHE A 32 16.94 -3.95 -0.53
C PHE A 32 15.81 -4.87 -0.98
N LYS A 33 16.08 -5.73 -1.97
CA LYS A 33 15.11 -6.71 -2.47
C LYS A 33 14.74 -7.72 -1.37
N ALA A 34 15.70 -8.10 -0.53
CA ALA A 34 15.46 -8.98 0.61
C ALA A 34 14.58 -8.30 1.68
N SER A 35 14.86 -7.04 2.03
CA SER A 35 14.06 -6.28 3.00
C SER A 35 12.65 -6.00 2.50
N LEU A 36 12.45 -5.74 1.21
CA LEU A 36 11.13 -5.62 0.59
C LEU A 36 10.35 -6.94 0.69
N ALA A 37 10.98 -8.07 0.34
CA ALA A 37 10.35 -9.39 0.43
C ALA A 37 9.99 -9.75 1.88
N VAL A 38 10.87 -9.48 2.84
CA VAL A 38 10.61 -9.70 4.27
C VAL A 38 9.47 -8.80 4.76
N ASN A 39 9.41 -7.54 4.33
CA ASN A 39 8.31 -6.63 4.69
C ASN A 39 6.97 -7.13 4.15
N LEU A 40 6.93 -7.58 2.90
CA LEU A 40 5.74 -8.15 2.28
C LEU A 40 5.26 -9.39 3.06
N VAL A 41 6.17 -10.31 3.39
CA VAL A 41 5.84 -11.53 4.14
C VAL A 41 5.34 -11.21 5.56
N LEU A 42 5.98 -10.27 6.26
CA LEU A 42 5.55 -9.88 7.60
C LEU A 42 4.20 -9.14 7.58
N PHE A 43 3.99 -8.26 6.60
CA PHE A 43 2.72 -7.53 6.46
C PHE A 43 1.56 -8.48 6.15
N PHE A 44 1.65 -9.30 5.10
CA PHE A 44 0.57 -10.25 4.78
C PHE A 44 0.45 -11.35 5.85
N GLY A 45 1.56 -11.80 6.45
CA GLY A 45 1.55 -12.77 7.55
C GLY A 45 0.83 -12.25 8.79
N THR A 46 1.06 -11.00 9.19
CA THR A 46 0.35 -10.39 10.32
C THR A 46 -1.13 -10.17 10.02
N VAL A 47 -1.50 -9.82 8.79
CA VAL A 47 -2.89 -9.72 8.35
C VAL A 47 -3.62 -11.08 8.44
N VAL A 48 -3.00 -12.16 7.97
CA VAL A 48 -3.59 -13.52 8.03
C VAL A 48 -3.73 -14.01 9.47
N VAL A 49 -2.71 -13.81 10.31
CA VAL A 49 -2.77 -14.18 11.73
C VAL A 49 -3.83 -13.36 12.46
N ALA A 50 -3.97 -12.07 12.16
CA ALA A 50 -5.01 -11.22 12.72
C ALA A 50 -6.41 -11.73 12.33
N ASP A 51 -6.61 -12.12 11.08
CA ASP A 51 -7.87 -12.68 10.59
C ASP A 51 -8.20 -14.00 11.32
N MET A 52 -7.25 -14.93 11.42
CA MET A 52 -7.42 -16.19 12.16
C MET A 52 -7.77 -15.96 13.64
N LEU A 53 -7.13 -15.00 14.30
CA LEU A 53 -7.40 -14.70 15.71
C LEU A 53 -8.74 -13.98 15.92
N LEU A 54 -9.16 -13.13 14.98
CA LEU A 54 -10.45 -12.41 15.05
C LEU A 54 -11.65 -13.31 14.73
N PHE A 55 -11.50 -14.30 13.85
CA PHE A 55 -12.56 -15.23 13.44
C PHE A 55 -12.61 -16.53 14.25
N SER A 56 -11.72 -16.75 15.23
CA SER A 56 -11.70 -17.96 16.08
C SER A 56 -12.78 -17.99 17.18
N GLY A 57 -13.79 -17.11 17.15
CA GLY A 57 -14.91 -17.07 18.09
C GLY A 57 -16.12 -17.90 17.64
N HIS A 58 -16.82 -18.52 18.60
CA HIS A 58 -18.00 -19.37 18.39
C HIS A 58 -19.03 -18.77 17.41
N ILE A 59 -19.53 -19.60 16.48
CA ILE A 59 -20.62 -19.28 15.56
C ILE A 59 -21.92 -19.13 16.37
N TYR A 60 -22.21 -17.91 16.82
CA TYR A 60 -23.55 -17.55 17.27
C TYR A 60 -24.37 -17.15 16.04
N ALA A 61 -25.45 -17.88 15.79
CA ALA A 61 -26.46 -17.45 14.85
C ALA A 61 -27.12 -16.17 15.40
N ALA A 62 -26.70 -15.01 14.90
CA ALA A 62 -27.27 -13.71 15.24
C ALA A 62 -27.74 -12.99 13.96
N SER A 63 -28.98 -12.50 14.03
CA SER A 63 -29.87 -12.11 12.94
C SER A 63 -29.52 -10.81 12.18
N ASP A 64 -28.34 -10.22 12.37
CA ASP A 64 -27.94 -8.93 11.75
C ASP A 64 -26.68 -9.02 10.85
N THR A 65 -26.28 -10.23 10.46
CA THR A 65 -25.03 -10.49 9.72
C THR A 65 -24.96 -9.81 8.33
N ALA A 66 -26.09 -9.56 7.67
CA ALA A 66 -26.11 -9.03 6.30
C ALA A 66 -25.57 -7.59 6.20
N ALA A 67 -25.89 -6.73 7.18
CA ALA A 67 -25.43 -5.34 7.20
C ALA A 67 -23.94 -5.23 7.56
N SER A 68 -23.47 -6.01 8.54
CA SER A 68 -22.06 -6.02 8.94
C SER A 68 -21.13 -6.65 7.90
N ALA A 69 -21.59 -7.66 7.17
CA ALA A 69 -20.81 -8.25 6.07
C ALA A 69 -20.62 -7.24 4.93
N ALA A 70 -21.68 -6.52 4.54
CA ALA A 70 -21.61 -5.48 3.51
C ALA A 70 -20.61 -4.37 3.85
N GLU A 71 -20.49 -4.00 5.12
CA GLU A 71 -19.56 -2.99 5.59
C GLU A 71 -18.09 -3.45 5.57
N GLY A 72 -17.83 -4.72 5.89
CA GLY A 72 -16.49 -5.33 5.74
C GLY A 72 -16.01 -5.35 4.28
N TRP A 73 -16.88 -5.74 3.35
CA TRP A 73 -16.60 -5.71 1.91
C TRP A 73 -16.36 -4.29 1.40
N ARG A 74 -17.06 -3.29 1.95
CA ARG A 74 -16.87 -1.88 1.63
C ARG A 74 -15.47 -1.39 2.00
N TYR A 75 -14.97 -1.74 3.19
CA TYR A 75 -13.60 -1.40 3.60
C TYR A 75 -12.54 -2.12 2.75
N MET A 76 -12.76 -3.39 2.43
CA MET A 76 -11.86 -4.13 1.53
C MET A 76 -11.81 -3.52 0.12
N ALA A 77 -12.96 -3.16 -0.44
CA ALA A 77 -13.05 -2.53 -1.76
C ALA A 77 -12.30 -1.18 -1.80
N ALA A 78 -12.44 -0.36 -0.76
CA ALA A 78 -11.70 0.90 -0.64
C ALA A 78 -10.18 0.67 -0.52
N ALA A 79 -9.75 -0.29 0.31
CA ALA A 79 -8.32 -0.60 0.45
C ALA A 79 -7.70 -1.12 -0.86
N LEU A 80 -8.40 -2.00 -1.58
CA LEU A 80 -7.94 -2.55 -2.85
C LEU A 80 -7.91 -1.49 -3.97
N SER A 81 -8.90 -0.60 -4.05
CA SER A 81 -8.95 0.49 -5.04
C SER A 81 -7.69 1.36 -4.99
N THR A 82 -7.35 1.88 -3.81
CA THR A 82 -6.13 2.70 -3.64
C THR A 82 -4.87 1.87 -3.80
N GLY A 83 -4.81 0.68 -3.18
CA GLY A 83 -3.61 -0.16 -3.19
C GLY A 83 -3.18 -0.59 -4.59
N LEU A 84 -4.09 -1.12 -5.39
CA LEU A 84 -3.80 -1.56 -6.76
C LEU A 84 -3.48 -0.38 -7.69
N SER A 85 -4.18 0.75 -7.51
CA SER A 85 -3.91 1.95 -8.29
C SER A 85 -2.50 2.50 -8.02
N CYS A 86 -2.08 2.57 -6.75
CA CYS A 86 -0.73 3.01 -6.39
C CYS A 86 0.37 2.10 -6.96
N ILE A 87 0.13 0.79 -7.06
CA ILE A 87 1.09 -0.13 -7.70
C ILE A 87 1.23 0.19 -9.19
N GLY A 88 0.11 0.33 -9.91
CA GLY A 88 0.13 0.66 -11.35
C GLY A 88 0.76 2.03 -11.62
N ALA A 89 0.37 3.04 -10.84
CA ALA A 89 0.94 4.38 -10.92
C ALA A 89 2.45 4.39 -10.61
N GLY A 90 2.90 3.66 -9.58
CA GLY A 90 4.32 3.58 -9.22
C GLY A 90 5.19 3.01 -10.34
N VAL A 91 4.71 1.98 -11.06
CA VAL A 91 5.41 1.40 -12.22
C VAL A 91 5.49 2.39 -13.38
N ALA A 92 4.37 3.06 -13.70
CA ALA A 92 4.33 4.06 -14.76
C ALA A 92 5.23 5.27 -14.46
N VAL A 93 5.15 5.79 -13.23
CA VAL A 93 5.96 6.91 -12.75
C VAL A 93 7.46 6.55 -12.77
N ALA A 94 7.86 5.35 -12.33
CA ALA A 94 9.25 4.94 -12.36
C ALA A 94 9.86 5.02 -13.77
N SER A 95 9.11 4.57 -14.79
CA SER A 95 9.54 4.65 -16.19
C SER A 95 9.54 6.09 -16.72
N ALA A 96 8.47 6.85 -16.48
CA ALA A 96 8.35 8.22 -16.96
C ALA A 96 9.39 9.16 -16.34
N ALA A 97 9.61 9.03 -15.02
CA ALA A 97 10.58 9.85 -14.29
C ALA A 97 12.03 9.53 -14.69
N SER A 98 12.36 8.25 -14.91
CA SER A 98 13.70 7.87 -15.38
C SER A 98 14.01 8.44 -16.77
N ALA A 99 13.04 8.42 -17.69
CA ALA A 99 13.20 9.02 -19.01
C ALA A 99 13.27 10.55 -18.93
N ALA A 100 12.45 11.18 -18.09
CA ALA A 100 12.46 12.62 -17.86
C ALA A 100 13.82 13.12 -17.34
N ILE A 101 14.40 12.43 -16.34
CA ILE A 101 15.72 12.78 -15.79
C ILE A 101 16.83 12.54 -16.83
N GLY A 102 16.74 11.48 -17.64
CA GLY A 102 17.69 11.22 -18.72
C GLY A 102 17.70 12.34 -19.76
N ALA A 103 16.52 12.75 -20.23
CA ALA A 103 16.41 13.83 -21.21
C ALA A 103 16.78 15.19 -20.61
N LEU A 104 16.50 15.42 -19.32
CA LEU A 104 16.93 16.62 -18.59
C LEU A 104 18.46 16.77 -18.56
N SER A 105 19.20 15.66 -18.61
CA SER A 105 20.65 15.68 -18.69
C SER A 105 21.17 16.17 -20.06
N GLU A 106 20.37 16.09 -21.12
CA GLU A 106 20.73 16.57 -22.46
C GLU A 106 20.30 18.02 -22.68
N ASP A 107 19.10 18.38 -22.23
CA ASP A 107 18.57 19.75 -22.33
C ASP A 107 17.80 20.13 -21.06
N SER A 108 18.29 21.15 -20.35
CA SER A 108 17.62 21.67 -19.15
C SER A 108 16.30 22.38 -19.47
N GLY A 109 16.10 22.82 -20.71
CA GLY A 109 14.91 23.51 -21.18
C GLY A 109 13.66 22.63 -21.28
N ILE A 110 13.80 21.30 -21.26
CA ILE A 110 12.66 20.38 -21.37
C ILE A 110 12.09 19.91 -20.02
N MET A 111 12.67 20.35 -18.89
CA MET A 111 12.24 19.94 -17.54
C MET A 111 10.72 20.08 -17.34
N GLY A 112 10.16 21.23 -17.72
CA GLY A 112 8.74 21.52 -17.54
C GLY A 112 7.83 20.60 -18.37
N LYS A 113 8.23 20.25 -19.59
CA LYS A 113 7.45 19.34 -20.46
C LYS A 113 7.52 17.90 -19.95
N ALA A 114 8.68 17.48 -19.45
CA ALA A 114 8.88 16.14 -18.92
C ALA A 114 8.08 15.91 -17.62
N LEU A 115 8.01 16.91 -16.74
CA LEU A 115 7.23 16.84 -15.49
C LEU A 115 5.73 16.65 -15.72
N ILE A 116 5.18 17.16 -16.82
CA ILE A 116 3.75 16.97 -17.16
C ILE A 116 3.45 15.47 -17.38
N PHE A 117 4.31 14.74 -18.07
CA PHE A 117 4.12 13.30 -18.29
C PHE A 117 4.23 12.47 -17.00
N VAL A 118 5.11 12.87 -16.10
CA VAL A 118 5.23 12.24 -14.77
C VAL A 118 3.98 12.51 -13.92
N ALA A 119 3.51 13.76 -13.88
CA ALA A 119 2.31 14.14 -13.13
C ALA A 119 1.03 13.47 -13.68
N LEU A 120 0.94 13.29 -15.01
CA LEU A 120 -0.15 12.54 -15.64
C LEU A 120 -0.16 11.07 -15.20
N ALA A 121 1.01 10.44 -15.07
CA ALA A 121 1.12 9.07 -14.56
C ALA A 121 0.72 8.98 -13.07
N GLU A 122 1.06 9.98 -12.26
CA GLU A 122 0.71 10.02 -10.82
C GLU A 122 -0.79 10.21 -10.58
N SER A 123 -1.50 10.87 -11.50
CA SER A 123 -2.95 11.09 -11.42
C SER A 123 -3.75 9.77 -11.31
N ILE A 124 -3.21 8.66 -11.79
CA ILE A 124 -3.81 7.32 -11.62
C ILE A 124 -3.94 6.97 -10.13
N ALA A 125 -2.91 7.20 -9.32
CA ALA A 125 -2.96 6.96 -7.87
C ALA A 125 -4.03 7.82 -7.19
N LEU A 126 -4.15 9.09 -7.58
CA LEU A 126 -5.16 10.00 -7.05
C LEU A 126 -6.58 9.58 -7.44
N TYR A 127 -6.80 9.06 -8.65
CA TYR A 127 -8.09 8.48 -9.00
C TYR A 127 -8.42 7.26 -8.13
N GLY A 128 -7.45 6.39 -7.85
CA GLY A 128 -7.64 5.26 -6.93
C GLY A 128 -8.01 5.69 -5.51
N LEU A 129 -7.47 6.82 -5.03
CA LEU A 129 -7.84 7.43 -3.76
C LEU A 129 -9.24 8.05 -3.80
N LEU A 130 -9.59 8.77 -4.88
CA LEU A 130 -10.91 9.35 -5.08
C LEU A 130 -12.01 8.28 -5.03
N ILE A 131 -11.82 7.18 -5.76
CA ILE A 131 -12.78 6.06 -5.77
C ILE A 131 -12.94 5.47 -4.36
N SER A 132 -11.86 5.37 -3.57
CA SER A 132 -11.97 4.92 -2.19
C SER A 132 -12.80 5.86 -1.32
N PHE A 133 -12.68 7.17 -1.49
CA PHE A 133 -13.58 8.12 -0.82
C PHE A 133 -15.03 7.96 -1.29
N SER A 134 -15.26 7.68 -2.57
CA SER A 134 -16.62 7.39 -3.08
C SER A 134 -17.21 6.08 -2.55
N ILE A 135 -16.38 5.10 -2.18
CA ILE A 135 -16.82 3.83 -1.58
C ILE A 135 -17.11 4.00 -0.08
N LEU A 136 -16.32 4.82 0.61
CA LEU A 136 -16.40 5.05 2.06
C LEU A 136 -17.46 6.10 2.45
N GLY A 137 -17.67 7.08 1.57
CA GLY A 137 -18.62 8.19 1.74
C GLY A 137 -20.08 7.79 1.64
#